data_AF-A0A7Y1TB36-F1
#
_entry.id   AF-A0A7Y1TB36-F1
#
_cell.length_a   1.000
_cell.length_b   1.000
_cell.length_c   1.000
_cell.angle_alpha   90.00
_cell.angle_beta   90.00
_cell.angle_gamma   90.00
#
_symmetry.space_group_name_H-M   'P 1'
#
loop_
_entity.id
_entity.type
_entity.pdbx_description
1 polymer ?
#
loop_
_entity_poly.entity_id
_entity_poly.type
_entity_poly.pdbx_seq_one_letter_code
_entity_poly.pdbx_strand_id
1 'polypeptide(L)'
;MSADSNGHQVGLVLLDIREFRELNRSFGESCGNSVLTEISARLNELPSPGFASFYLGSDEFAVVLAALRSPGFAVLGVEQVIDQFKR
;
A
#
# COMPACT_ATOMS: atom_id res chain seq x y z
N MET A 1 -21.97 18.28 5.44
CA MET A 1 -20.97 17.70 4.51
C MET A 1 -21.75 16.99 3.42
N SER A 2 -22.02 17.71 2.34
CA SER A 2 -22.65 17.18 1.13
C SER A 2 -21.66 16.23 0.47
N ALA A 3 -22.08 14.99 0.20
CA ALA A 3 -21.32 14.05 -0.60
C ALA A 3 -21.17 14.66 -2.00
N ASP A 4 -19.97 15.13 -2.32
CA ASP A 4 -19.65 15.59 -3.66
C ASP A 4 -19.82 14.39 -4.61
N SER A 5 -20.85 14.45 -5.45
CA SER A 5 -21.23 13.41 -6.41
C SER A 5 -20.41 13.53 -7.70
N ASN A 6 -19.22 14.12 -7.63
CA ASN A 6 -18.24 14.00 -8.69
C ASN A 6 -17.92 12.52 -8.80
N GLY A 7 -18.24 11.87 -9.93
CA GLY A 7 -18.12 10.44 -10.21
C GLY A 7 -16.69 9.85 -10.16
N HIS A 8 -15.93 10.26 -9.17
CA HIS A 8 -14.65 9.76 -8.76
C HIS A 8 -14.85 8.45 -8.00
N GLN A 9 -14.13 7.44 -8.43
CA GLN A 9 -14.08 6.15 -7.77
C GLN A 9 -12.91 6.13 -6.78
N VAL A 10 -13.02 5.26 -5.80
CA VAL A 10 -11.92 4.97 -4.87
C VAL A 10 -11.44 3.56 -5.16
N GLY A 11 -10.12 3.40 -5.27
CA GLY A 11 -9.48 2.09 -5.37
C GLY A 11 -8.93 1.67 -4.00
N LEU A 12 -8.93 0.37 -3.73
CA LEU A 12 -8.25 -0.23 -2.59
C LEU A 12 -7.27 -1.28 -3.09
N VAL A 13 -6.01 -1.13 -2.73
CA VAL A 13 -4.95 -2.09 -2.97
C VAL A 13 -4.62 -2.75 -1.64
N LEU A 14 -4.71 -4.08 -1.57
CA LEU A 14 -4.27 -4.87 -0.43
C LEU A 14 -2.92 -5.48 -0.77
N LEU A 15 -1.97 -5.35 0.15
CA LEU A 15 -0.62 -5.90 0.04
C LEU A 15 -0.38 -6.87 1.18
N ASP A 16 0.30 -7.95 0.86
CA ASP A 16 0.74 -8.98 1.81
C ASP A 16 2.21 -9.33 1.55
N ILE A 17 2.98 -9.53 2.61
CA ILE A 17 4.39 -9.90 2.52
C ILE A 17 4.50 -11.43 2.47
N ARG A 18 4.76 -11.94 1.27
CA ARG A 18 4.97 -13.38 1.06
C ARG A 18 6.05 -13.92 2.01
N GLU A 19 5.71 -15.03 2.68
CA GLU A 19 6.61 -15.79 3.57
C GLU A 19 7.13 -15.01 4.78
N PHE A 20 6.44 -13.96 5.23
CA PHE A 20 6.89 -13.14 6.37
C PHE A 20 7.12 -13.96 7.65
N ARG A 21 6.26 -14.96 7.93
CA ARG A 21 6.44 -15.87 9.06
C ARG A 21 7.74 -16.69 8.97
N GLU A 22 8.12 -17.15 7.79
CA GLU A 22 9.35 -17.93 7.59
C GLU A 22 10.59 -17.03 7.67
N LEU A 23 10.49 -15.78 7.21
CA LEU A 23 11.50 -14.76 7.45
C LEU A 23 11.71 -14.53 8.95
N ASN A 24 10.64 -14.33 9.72
CA ASN A 24 10.72 -14.18 11.18
C ASN A 24 11.30 -15.41 11.86
N ARG A 25 10.95 -16.61 11.40
CA ARG A 25 11.53 -17.86 11.93
C ARG A 25 13.02 -17.96 11.68
N SER A 26 13.49 -17.50 10.51
CA SER A 26 14.89 -17.63 10.08
C SER A 26 15.79 -16.53 10.63
N PHE A 27 15.27 -15.30 10.79
CA PHE A 27 16.06 -14.10 11.10
C PHE A 27 15.59 -13.37 12.37
N GLY A 28 14.55 -13.87 13.05
CA GLY A 28 13.99 -13.31 14.28
C GLY A 28 12.97 -12.18 14.04
N GLU A 29 12.11 -11.95 15.03
CA GLU A 29 11.04 -10.93 14.97
C GLU A 29 11.56 -9.51 14.73
N SER A 30 12.75 -9.18 15.27
CA SER A 30 13.37 -7.88 15.02
C SER A 30 13.66 -7.65 13.53
N CYS A 31 14.00 -8.70 12.78
CA CYS A 31 14.22 -8.59 11.33
C CYS A 31 12.89 -8.30 10.62
N GLY A 32 11.81 -9.00 10.98
CA GLY A 32 10.47 -8.70 10.46
C GLY A 32 10.04 -7.27 10.75
N ASN A 33 10.25 -6.78 11.98
CA ASN A 33 9.93 -5.40 12.34
C ASN A 33 10.69 -4.38 11.48
N SER A 34 11.96 -4.65 11.18
CA SER A 34 12.74 -3.81 10.26
C SER A 34 12.18 -3.84 8.83
N VAL A 35 11.74 -5.00 8.34
CA VAL A 35 11.10 -5.14 7.03
C VAL A 35 9.77 -4.37 6.98
N LEU A 36 8.91 -4.51 7.99
CA LEU A 36 7.64 -3.77 8.08
C LEU A 36 7.87 -2.26 8.11
N THR A 37 8.90 -1.81 8.85
CA THR A 37 9.27 -0.39 8.94
C THR A 37 9.71 0.16 7.58
N GLU A 38 10.56 -0.58 6.85
CA GLU A 38 11.03 -0.18 5.53
C GLU A 38 9.89 -0.15 4.49
N ILE A 39 8.97 -1.13 4.53
CA ILE A 39 7.79 -1.14 3.65
C ILE A 39 6.90 0.06 3.93
N SER A 40 6.63 0.36 5.21
CA SER A 40 5.86 1.54 5.61
C SER A 40 6.50 2.83 5.10
N ALA A 41 7.83 2.96 5.27
CA ALA A 41 8.58 4.12 4.75
C ALA A 41 8.42 4.27 3.23
N ARG A 42 8.58 3.19 2.46
CA ARG A 42 8.43 3.20 1.01
C ARG A 42 7.02 3.55 0.55
N LEU A 43 5.99 3.02 1.23
CA LEU A 43 4.60 3.35 0.90
C LEU A 43 4.28 4.82 1.24
N ASN A 44 4.92 5.41 2.25
CA ASN A 44 4.75 6.83 2.59
C ASN A 44 5.38 7.80 1.58
N GLU A 45 6.25 7.32 0.68
CA GLU A 45 6.77 8.12 -0.44
C GLU A 45 5.77 8.26 -1.60
N LEU A 46 4.61 7.58 -1.52
CA LEU A 46 3.56 7.72 -2.54
C LEU A 46 2.97 9.14 -2.57
N PRO A 47 2.66 9.70 -3.76
CA PRO A 47 2.22 11.09 -3.88
C PRO A 47 0.87 11.39 -3.22
N SER A 48 0.85 12.33 -2.27
CA SER A 48 -0.38 12.90 -1.71
C SER A 48 -0.98 13.99 -2.64
N PRO A 49 -2.32 14.16 -2.73
CA PRO A 49 -3.38 13.41 -2.02
C PRO A 49 -3.89 12.18 -2.77
N GLY A 50 -3.21 11.73 -3.82
CA GLY A 50 -3.66 10.61 -4.67
C GLY A 50 -3.62 9.25 -3.96
N PHE A 51 -2.75 9.10 -2.97
CA PHE A 51 -2.50 7.86 -2.25
C PHE A 51 -2.59 8.08 -0.74
N ALA A 52 -3.08 7.06 -0.03
CA ALA A 52 -2.96 6.96 1.42
C ALA A 52 -2.67 5.51 1.83
N SER A 53 -1.59 5.29 2.56
CA SER A 53 -1.13 3.97 3.01
C SER A 53 -1.48 3.71 4.48
N PHE A 54 -1.79 2.46 4.79
CA PHE A 54 -2.19 2.01 6.12
C PHE A 54 -1.55 0.64 6.41
N TYR A 55 -1.05 0.46 7.62
CA TYR A 55 -0.67 -0.86 8.14
C TYR A 55 -1.90 -1.49 8.81
N LEU A 56 -2.27 -2.70 8.39
CA LEU A 56 -3.44 -3.40 8.90
C LEU A 56 -3.10 -4.34 10.07
N GLY A 57 -1.82 -4.73 10.20
CA GLY A 57 -1.35 -5.68 11.19
C GLY A 57 -0.65 -6.87 10.54
N SER A 58 0.10 -7.66 11.33
CA SER A 58 0.89 -8.79 10.86
C SER A 58 1.87 -8.40 9.73
N ASP A 59 1.52 -8.71 8.49
CA ASP A 59 2.26 -8.51 7.24
C ASP A 59 1.42 -7.76 6.19
N GLU A 60 0.24 -7.28 6.58
CA GLU A 60 -0.76 -6.70 5.68
C GLU A 60 -0.73 -5.17 5.67
N PHE A 61 -0.81 -4.62 4.46
CA PHE A 61 -0.94 -3.18 4.22
C PHE A 61 -2.11 -2.91 3.27
N ALA A 62 -2.68 -1.71 3.39
CA ALA A 62 -3.64 -1.18 2.44
C ALA A 62 -3.14 0.13 1.85
N VAL A 63 -3.40 0.35 0.55
CA VAL A 63 -3.25 1.64 -0.10
C VAL A 63 -4.57 2.05 -0.72
N VAL A 64 -5.07 3.22 -0.34
CA VAL A 64 -6.26 3.85 -0.93
C VAL A 64 -5.82 4.71 -2.11
N LEU A 65 -6.44 4.47 -3.27
CA LEU A 65 -6.29 5.29 -4.47
C LEU A 65 -7.47 6.28 -4.51
N ALA A 66 -7.18 7.56 -4.27
CA ALA A 66 -8.19 8.60 -4.27
C ALA A 66 -8.51 9.08 -5.69
N ALA A 67 -9.75 9.51 -5.88
CA ALA A 67 -10.19 10.28 -7.05
C ALA A 67 -9.94 9.62 -8.43
N LEU A 68 -10.11 8.29 -8.55
CA LEU A 68 -9.99 7.59 -9.83
C LEU A 68 -11.09 8.03 -10.79
N ARG A 69 -10.71 8.32 -12.05
CA ARG A 69 -11.66 8.74 -13.10
C ARG A 69 -12.48 7.58 -13.67
N SER A 70 -11.95 6.37 -13.61
CA SER A 70 -12.63 5.13 -13.99
C SER A 70 -11.85 3.92 -13.42
N PRO A 71 -12.42 2.69 -13.44
CA PRO A 71 -11.76 1.53 -12.85
C PRO A 71 -10.43 1.20 -13.53
N GLY A 72 -10.31 1.49 -14.84
CA GLY A 72 -9.09 1.20 -15.61
C GLY A 72 -7.86 1.97 -15.12
N PHE A 73 -8.04 3.13 -14.48
CA PHE A 73 -6.93 3.90 -13.91
C PHE A 73 -6.34 3.26 -12.64
N ALA A 74 -7.05 2.32 -12.01
CA ALA A 74 -6.53 1.62 -10.84
C ALA A 74 -5.23 0.86 -11.15
N VAL A 75 -5.07 0.33 -12.37
CA VAL A 75 -3.84 -0.36 -12.79
C VAL A 75 -2.62 0.56 -12.75
N LEU A 76 -2.77 1.81 -13.19
CA LEU A 76 -1.69 2.80 -13.13
C LEU A 76 -1.33 3.15 -11.68
N GLY A 77 -2.34 3.26 -10.81
CA GLY A 77 -2.11 3.46 -9.38
C GLY A 77 -1.39 2.27 -8.73
N VAL A 78 -1.77 1.04 -9.08
CA VAL A 78 -1.10 -0.19 -8.62
C VAL A 78 0.35 -0.23 -9.09
N GLU A 79 0.65 0.10 -10.34
CA GLU A 79 2.04 0.16 -10.83
C GLU A 79 2.89 1.14 -10.01
N GLN A 80 2.36 2.32 -9.66
CA GLN A 80 3.06 3.28 -8.81
C GLN A 80 3.34 2.74 -7.39
N VAL A 81 2.43 1.91 -6.86
CA VAL A 81 2.64 1.20 -5.59
C VAL A 81 3.74 0.14 -5.74
N ILE A 82 3.74 -0.64 -6.81
CA ILE A 82 4.76 -1.67 -7.06
C ILE A 82 6.13 -1.03 -7.29
N ASP A 83 6.19 0.12 -7.97
CA ASP A 83 7.43 0.86 -8.25
C ASP A 83 8.17 1.27 -6.97
N GLN A 84 7.49 1.39 -5.81
CA GLN A 84 8.15 1.61 -4.52
C GLN A 84 9.06 0.45 -4.09
N PHE A 85 8.89 -0.73 -4.71
CA PHE A 85 9.64 -1.94 -4.40
C PHE A 85 10.57 -2.40 -5.53
N LYS A 86 10.50 -1.78 -6.72
CA LYS A 86 11.42 -2.05 -7.83
C LYS A 86 12.71 -1.24 -7.58
N ARG A 87 13.81 -1.95 -7.33
CA ARG A 87 15.19 -1.40 -7.42
C ARG A 87 15.89 -2.04 -8.60
#